data_AF-A0A850DI43-F1
#
_entry.id   AF-A0A850DI43-F1
#
_cell.length_a   1.000
_cell.length_b   1.000
_cell.length_c   1.000
_cell.angle_alpha   90.00
_cell.angle_beta   90.00
_cell.angle_gamma   90.00
#
_symmetry.space_group_name_H-M   'P 1'
#
loop_
_entity.id
_entity.type
_entity.pdbx_description
1 polymer ?
#
loop_
_entity_poly.entity_id
_entity_poly.type
_entity_poly.pdbx_seq_one_letter_code
_entity_poly.pdbx_strand_id
1 'polypeptide(L)'
;MSTTDEDRQAAELTFNVLAKRCSSRPVLEHMTGKWGTLVIIGLREGPARFNELRRRVDGVSEKMLSQTLHSLERDGLVERIVHSAIPPRVEYRMTPLGVRVTDKLAALAEELEASMPEIIEAQSRYDAEQRA
;
A
#
# COMPACT_ATOMS: atom_id res chain seq x y z
N MET A 1 -20.58 38.86 -9.58
CA MET A 1 -21.54 37.75 -9.62
C MET A 1 -20.93 36.66 -10.48
N SER A 2 -20.18 35.73 -9.85
CA SER A 2 -19.68 34.44 -10.39
C SER A 2 -18.67 33.74 -9.46
N THR A 3 -18.31 34.33 -8.31
CA THR A 3 -17.37 33.74 -7.34
C THR A 3 -17.90 32.47 -6.66
N THR A 4 -19.19 32.19 -6.70
CA THR A 4 -19.78 31.00 -6.06
C THR A 4 -19.79 29.76 -6.98
N ASP A 5 -19.61 29.94 -8.29
CA ASP A 5 -19.65 28.85 -9.26
C ASP A 5 -18.25 28.23 -9.48
N GLU A 6 -17.19 29.04 -9.51
CA GLU A 6 -15.79 28.55 -9.53
C GLU A 6 -15.42 27.80 -8.25
N ASP A 7 -15.87 28.27 -7.08
CA ASP A 7 -15.66 27.60 -5.79
C ASP A 7 -16.48 26.29 -5.68
N ARG A 8 -17.64 26.23 -6.36
CA ARG A 8 -18.49 25.04 -6.43
C ARG A 8 -17.92 24.00 -7.42
N GLN A 9 -17.36 24.45 -8.55
CA GLN A 9 -16.65 23.60 -9.51
C GLN A 9 -15.32 23.09 -8.95
N ALA A 10 -14.67 23.84 -8.05
CA ALA A 10 -13.49 23.39 -7.31
C ALA A 10 -13.80 22.26 -6.30
N ALA A 11 -15.04 22.17 -5.82
CA ALA A 11 -15.51 21.07 -4.97
C ALA A 11 -15.92 19.81 -5.78
N GLU A 12 -16.22 19.96 -7.06
CA GLU A 12 -16.44 18.87 -8.03
C GLU A 12 -15.13 18.29 -8.60
N LEU A 13 -13.97 18.81 -8.20
CA LEU A 13 -12.64 18.24 -8.46
C LEU A 13 -12.39 17.00 -7.58
N THR A 14 -13.20 15.99 -7.86
CA THR A 14 -12.98 14.55 -7.71
C THR A 14 -11.50 14.20 -7.59
N PHE A 15 -11.13 13.47 -6.52
CA PHE A 15 -9.76 13.07 -6.17
C PHE A 15 -8.90 12.64 -7.39
N ASN A 16 -8.13 13.56 -7.96
CA ASN A 16 -7.20 13.28 -9.05
C ASN A 16 -5.79 13.01 -8.52
N VAL A 17 -5.37 11.74 -8.51
CA VAL A 17 -4.06 11.33 -7.98
C VAL A 17 -2.88 11.98 -8.71
N LEU A 18 -3.05 12.42 -9.96
CA LEU A 18 -2.04 13.13 -10.72
C LEU A 18 -1.95 14.62 -10.37
N ALA A 19 -2.88 15.19 -9.60
CA ALA A 19 -2.82 16.59 -9.19
C ALA A 19 -1.91 16.80 -7.97
N LYS A 20 -0.98 17.78 -8.05
CA LYS A 20 0.10 18.02 -7.06
C LYS A 20 -0.37 18.08 -5.60
N ARG A 21 -1.54 18.67 -5.35
CA ARG A 21 -2.09 18.87 -3.99
C ARG A 21 -3.32 18.00 -3.71
N CYS A 22 -3.50 16.91 -4.44
CA CYS A 22 -4.61 16.00 -4.18
C CYS A 22 -4.37 15.20 -2.89
N SER A 23 -5.39 15.10 -2.06
CA SER A 23 -5.38 14.35 -0.81
C SER A 23 -5.29 12.83 -1.00
N SER A 24 -5.48 12.30 -2.22
CA SER A 24 -5.31 10.87 -2.50
C SER A 24 -3.85 10.44 -2.64
N ARG A 25 -2.93 11.38 -2.94
CA ARG A 25 -1.51 11.07 -3.14
C ARG A 25 -0.83 10.47 -1.91
N PRO A 26 -0.97 11.00 -0.69
CA PRO A 26 -0.38 10.38 0.50
C PRO A 26 -0.86 8.95 0.72
N VAL A 27 -2.15 8.69 0.49
CA VAL A 27 -2.73 7.33 0.62
C VAL A 27 -2.12 6.39 -0.43
N LEU A 28 -1.99 6.86 -1.67
CA LEU A 28 -1.29 6.10 -2.72
C LEU A 28 0.15 5.79 -2.29
N GLU A 29 0.90 6.78 -1.80
CA GLU A 29 2.29 6.61 -1.34
C GLU A 29 2.40 5.64 -0.16
N HIS A 30 1.46 5.64 0.79
CA HIS A 30 1.43 4.66 1.87
C HIS A 30 1.24 3.24 1.34
N MET A 31 0.37 3.06 0.33
CA MET A 31 0.07 1.77 -0.27
C MET A 31 1.19 1.26 -1.19
N THR A 32 1.79 2.14 -2.01
CA THR A 32 2.77 1.75 -3.03
C THR A 32 4.21 2.00 -2.61
N GLY A 33 4.43 2.54 -1.41
CA GLY A 33 5.74 2.67 -0.83
C GLY A 33 6.40 1.31 -0.58
N LYS A 34 7.71 1.33 -0.34
CA LYS A 34 8.56 0.12 -0.21
C LYS A 34 7.95 -1.02 0.61
N TRP A 35 7.29 -0.69 1.72
CA TRP A 35 6.73 -1.69 2.64
C TRP A 35 5.21 -1.82 2.54
N GLY A 36 4.50 -0.82 2.03
CA GLY A 36 3.04 -0.78 1.96
C GLY A 36 2.48 -1.96 1.19
N THR A 37 2.94 -2.13 -0.05
CA THR A 37 2.51 -3.22 -0.94
C THR A 37 2.77 -4.59 -0.30
N LEU A 38 3.94 -4.79 0.31
CA LEU A 38 4.31 -6.07 0.94
C LEU A 38 3.45 -6.38 2.17
N VAL A 39 3.17 -5.36 3.00
CA VAL A 39 2.27 -5.50 4.16
C VAL A 39 0.84 -5.82 3.72
N ILE A 40 0.36 -5.14 2.68
CA ILE A 40 -0.95 -5.39 2.08
C ILE A 40 -1.06 -6.84 1.58
N ILE A 41 -0.09 -7.30 0.80
CA ILE A 41 -0.04 -8.69 0.29
C ILE A 41 -0.04 -9.67 1.47
N GLY A 42 0.83 -9.45 2.46
CA GLY A 42 0.92 -10.31 3.64
C GLY A 42 -0.36 -10.37 4.48
N LEU A 43 -1.19 -9.32 4.48
CA LEU A 43 -2.49 -9.28 5.16
C LEU A 43 -3.65 -9.80 4.31
N ARG A 44 -3.50 -9.94 2.98
CA ARG A 44 -4.51 -10.60 2.12
C ARG A 44 -4.59 -12.10 2.37
N GLU A 45 -3.51 -12.73 2.84
CA GLU A 45 -3.51 -14.13 3.31
C GLU A 45 -4.40 -14.35 4.56
N GLY A 46 -4.76 -13.27 5.25
CA GLY A 46 -5.60 -13.27 6.44
C GLY A 46 -5.01 -12.47 7.60
N PRO A 47 -5.75 -12.37 8.71
CA PRO A 47 -5.30 -11.67 9.91
C PRO A 47 -3.95 -12.18 10.42
N ALA A 48 -3.09 -11.29 10.90
CA ALA A 48 -1.77 -11.64 11.40
C ALA A 48 -1.38 -10.83 12.63
N ARG A 49 -0.64 -11.44 13.55
CA ARG A 49 0.05 -10.72 14.62
C ARG A 49 1.26 -9.98 14.06
N PHE A 50 1.72 -8.95 14.78
CA PHE A 50 2.87 -8.14 14.37
C PHE A 50 4.10 -8.98 13.97
N ASN A 51 4.50 -9.94 14.81
CA ASN A 51 5.68 -10.77 14.54
C ASN A 51 5.45 -11.82 13.44
N GLU A 52 4.21 -12.21 13.18
CA GLU A 52 3.89 -13.09 12.04
C GLU A 52 4.02 -12.30 10.74
N LEU A 53 3.43 -11.11 10.69
CA LEU A 53 3.52 -10.22 9.54
C LEU A 53 4.98 -9.80 9.26
N ARG A 54 5.77 -9.52 10.31
CA ARG A 54 7.20 -9.22 10.17
C ARG A 54 8.00 -10.36 9.55
N ARG A 55 7.59 -11.62 9.78
CA ARG A 55 8.23 -12.79 9.16
C ARG A 55 7.79 -12.99 7.72
N ARG A 56 6.55 -12.64 7.38
CA ARG A 56 6.06 -12.66 5.99
C ARG A 56 6.74 -11.59 5.14
N VAL A 57 6.91 -10.39 5.69
CA VAL A 57 7.58 -9.28 5.03
C VAL A 57 9.08 -9.30 5.37
N ASP A 58 9.82 -10.19 4.71
CA ASP A 58 11.25 -10.32 4.98
C ASP A 58 12.02 -9.00 4.75
N GLY A 59 13.01 -8.74 5.62
CA GLY A 59 13.83 -7.53 5.58
C GLY A 59 13.19 -6.26 6.18
N VAL A 60 11.92 -6.28 6.61
CA VAL A 60 11.32 -5.12 7.29
C VAL A 60 11.79 -5.01 8.75
N SER A 61 12.21 -3.82 9.16
CA SER A 61 12.50 -3.55 10.58
C SER A 61 11.20 -3.33 11.36
N GLU A 62 11.22 -3.59 12.68
CA GLU A 62 10.04 -3.37 13.53
C GLU A 62 9.54 -1.93 13.46
N LYS A 63 10.46 -0.96 13.44
CA LYS A 63 10.14 0.46 13.30
C LYS A 63 9.38 0.72 12.00
N MET A 64 9.87 0.21 10.87
CA MET A 64 9.24 0.44 9.57
C MET A 64 7.89 -0.27 9.45
N LEU A 65 7.77 -1.49 9.98
CA LEU A 65 6.49 -2.21 9.99
C LEU A 65 5.45 -1.48 10.84
N SER A 66 5.82 -1.03 12.04
CA SER A 66 4.95 -0.25 12.92
C SER A 66 4.49 1.05 12.25
N GLN A 67 5.40 1.80 11.62
CA GLN A 67 5.06 3.01 10.88
C GLN A 67 4.11 2.74 9.71
N THR A 68 4.37 1.67 8.95
CA THR A 68 3.53 1.29 7.80
C THR A 68 2.12 0.90 8.26
N LEU A 69 2.01 0.06 9.29
CA LEU A 69 0.71 -0.33 9.86
C LEU A 69 -0.05 0.88 10.41
N HIS A 70 0.63 1.82 11.07
CA HIS A 70 -0.01 3.03 11.57
C HIS A 70 -0.59 3.90 10.43
N SER A 71 0.15 4.08 9.33
CA SER A 71 -0.36 4.81 8.16
C SER A 71 -1.57 4.10 7.53
N LEU A 72 -1.48 2.78 7.31
CA LEU A 72 -2.58 2.01 6.72
C LEU A 72 -3.81 1.94 7.63
N GLU A 73 -3.62 1.95 8.95
CA GLU A 73 -4.69 2.04 9.94
C GLU A 73 -5.36 3.41 9.91
N ARG A 74 -4.56 4.49 9.87
CA ARG A 74 -5.04 5.86 9.73
C ARG A 74 -5.84 6.08 8.45
N ASP A 75 -5.43 5.45 7.36
CA ASP A 75 -6.13 5.50 6.06
C ASP A 75 -7.39 4.61 6.02
N GLY A 76 -7.63 3.80 7.06
CA GLY A 76 -8.76 2.89 7.15
C GLY A 76 -8.64 1.64 6.27
N LEU A 77 -7.45 1.31 5.78
CA LEU A 77 -7.18 0.14 4.96
C LEU A 77 -6.91 -1.11 5.81
N VAL A 78 -6.32 -0.91 6.99
CA VAL A 78 -6.03 -1.95 7.97
C VAL A 78 -6.75 -1.61 9.27
N GLU A 79 -7.19 -2.62 10.02
CA GLU A 79 -7.68 -2.44 11.39
C GLU A 79 -6.83 -3.24 12.37
N ARG A 80 -6.62 -2.65 13.55
CA ARG A 80 -5.91 -3.26 14.68
C ARG A 80 -6.91 -3.76 15.71
N ILE A 81 -6.95 -5.08 15.92
CA ILE A 81 -7.86 -5.74 16.84
C ILE A 81 -7.11 -6.16 18.10
N VAL A 82 -7.59 -5.71 19.25
CA VAL A 82 -7.09 -6.15 20.56
C VAL A 82 -8.02 -7.23 21.09
N HIS A 83 -7.48 -8.43 21.27
CA HIS A 83 -8.19 -9.53 21.90
C HIS A 83 -7.88 -9.54 23.40
N SER A 84 -8.90 -9.32 24.23
CA SER A 84 -8.79 -9.28 25.70
C SER A 84 -8.68 -10.66 26.36
N ALA A 85 -8.31 -11.71 25.61
CA ALA A 85 -8.03 -13.03 26.16
C ALA A 85 -6.74 -13.02 27.00
N ILE A 86 -6.50 -14.07 27.80
CA ILE A 86 -5.24 -14.25 28.52
C ILE A 86 -4.41 -15.30 27.78
N PRO A 87 -3.19 -14.98 27.30
CA PRO A 87 -2.56 -13.65 27.28
C PRO A 87 -3.16 -12.71 26.21
N PRO A 88 -3.12 -11.38 26.42
CA PRO A 88 -3.65 -10.42 25.46
C PRO A 88 -2.87 -10.50 24.15
N ARG A 89 -3.59 -10.49 23.03
CA ARG A 89 -2.99 -10.53 21.68
C ARG A 89 -3.55 -9.43 20.79
N VAL A 90 -2.71 -8.94 19.89
CA VAL A 90 -3.05 -7.93 18.90
C VAL A 90 -2.91 -8.53 17.51
N GLU A 91 -3.93 -8.35 16.69
CA GLU A 91 -3.96 -8.80 15.30
C GLU A 91 -4.28 -7.62 14.37
N TYR A 92 -3.74 -7.68 13.17
CA TYR A 92 -4.00 -6.75 12.09
C TYR A 92 -4.73 -7.49 10.98
N ARG A 93 -5.75 -6.87 10.38
CA ARG A 93 -6.44 -7.41 9.20
C ARG A 93 -6.82 -6.30 8.24
N MET A 94 -7.01 -6.66 6.97
CA MET A 94 -7.57 -5.75 5.98
C MET A 94 -9.01 -5.40 6.33
N THR A 95 -9.37 -4.12 6.21
CA THR A 95 -10.78 -3.71 6.25
C THR A 95 -11.46 -4.03 4.92
N PRO A 96 -12.81 -4.00 4.83
CA PRO A 96 -13.50 -4.11 3.55
C PRO A 96 -13.09 -3.03 2.55
N LEU A 97 -12.76 -1.81 3.02
CA LEU A 97 -12.22 -0.75 2.16
C LEU A 97 -10.84 -1.12 1.65
N GLY A 98 -9.96 -1.55 2.56
CA GLY A 98 -8.60 -1.99 2.24
C GLY A 98 -8.59 -3.08 1.18
N VAL A 99 -9.41 -4.12 1.33
CA VAL A 99 -9.54 -5.19 0.34
C VAL A 99 -9.94 -4.62 -1.03
N ARG A 100 -10.99 -3.81 -1.11
CA ARG A 100 -11.45 -3.24 -2.40
C ARG A 100 -10.41 -2.34 -3.07
N VAL A 101 -9.75 -1.48 -2.30
CA VAL A 101 -8.80 -0.49 -2.82
C VAL A 101 -7.47 -1.14 -3.25
N THR A 102 -7.06 -2.20 -2.56
CA THR A 102 -5.75 -2.83 -2.77
C THR A 102 -5.79 -4.08 -3.62
N ASP A 103 -6.97 -4.54 -4.04
CA ASP A 103 -7.14 -5.74 -4.85
C ASP A 103 -6.25 -5.76 -6.11
N LYS A 104 -6.15 -4.61 -6.78
CA LYS A 104 -5.31 -4.43 -7.97
C LYS A 104 -3.80 -4.48 -7.69
N LEU A 105 -3.38 -4.14 -6.47
CA LEU A 105 -1.95 -4.21 -6.11
C LEU A 105 -1.47 -5.65 -6.00
N ALA A 106 -2.31 -6.57 -5.51
CA ALA A 106 -1.95 -7.97 -5.44
C ALA A 106 -1.82 -8.58 -6.85
N ALA A 107 -2.79 -8.33 -7.72
CA ALA A 107 -2.70 -8.77 -9.12
C ALA A 107 -1.46 -8.18 -9.84
N LEU A 108 -1.11 -6.92 -9.56
CA LEU A 108 0.11 -6.32 -10.10
C LEU A 108 1.37 -7.02 -9.59
N ALA A 109 1.41 -7.39 -8.31
CA ALA A 109 2.57 -8.10 -7.75
C ALA A 109 2.74 -9.48 -8.37
N GLU A 110 1.65 -10.24 -8.53
CA GLU A 110 1.65 -11.55 -9.21
C GLU A 110 2.12 -11.44 -10.66
N GLU A 111 1.62 -10.44 -11.40
CA GLU A 111 2.04 -10.19 -12.78
C GLU A 111 3.52 -9.80 -12.87
N LEU A 112 3.99 -8.97 -11.94
CA LEU A 112 5.38 -8.55 -11.87
C LEU A 112 6.31 -9.75 -11.63
N GLU A 113 5.94 -10.62 -10.68
CA GLU A 113 6.68 -11.86 -10.38
C GLU A 113 6.79 -12.76 -11.61
N ALA A 114 5.69 -12.93 -12.35
CA ALA A 114 5.68 -13.71 -13.60
C ALA A 114 6.53 -13.06 -14.70
N SER A 115 6.56 -11.73 -14.76
CA SER A 115 7.28 -10.94 -15.78
C SER A 115 8.77 -10.76 -15.48
N MET A 116 9.26 -11.15 -14.31
CA MET A 116 10.65 -10.89 -13.89
C MET A 116 11.71 -11.36 -14.89
N PRO A 117 11.60 -12.54 -15.54
CA PRO A 117 12.59 -12.96 -16.54
C PRO A 117 12.73 -11.97 -17.71
N GLU A 118 11.61 -11.48 -18.24
CA GLU A 118 11.60 -10.52 -19.36
C GLU A 118 12.15 -9.15 -18.92
N ILE A 119 11.81 -8.72 -17.70
CA ILE A 119 12.32 -7.46 -17.12
C ILE A 119 13.83 -7.51 -16.93
N ILE A 120 14.38 -8.63 -16.44
CA ILE A 120 15.82 -8.83 -16.26
C ILE A 120 16.55 -8.78 -17.60
N GLU A 121 15.97 -9.38 -18.64
CA GLU A 121 16.53 -9.30 -20.00
C GLU A 121 16.53 -7.86 -20.51
N ALA A 122 15.42 -7.13 -20.34
CA ALA A 122 15.31 -5.74 -20.71
C ALA A 122 16.33 -4.83 -20.00
N GLN A 123 16.54 -5.04 -18.70
CA GLN A 123 17.57 -4.34 -17.91
C GLN A 123 18.97 -4.63 -18.44
N SER A 124 19.26 -5.89 -18.74
CA SER A 124 20.57 -6.32 -19.26
C SER A 124 20.88 -5.67 -20.62
N ARG A 125 19.88 -5.58 -21.51
CA ARG A 125 20.03 -4.87 -22.81
C ARG A 125 20.30 -3.38 -22.61
N TYR A 126 19.53 -2.72 -21.76
CA TYR A 126 19.72 -1.29 -21.45
C TYR A 126 21.13 -1.03 -20.88
N ASP A 127 21.56 -1.82 -19.91
CA ASP A 127 22.88 -1.64 -19.28
C ASP A 127 24.05 -1.95 -20.24
N ALA A 128 23.83 -2.79 -21.26
CA ALA A 128 24.83 -3.04 -22.30
C ALA A 128 24.94 -1.86 -23.26
N GLU A 129 23.81 -1.27 -23.66
CA GLU A 129 23.77 -0.08 -24.53
C GLU A 129 24.38 1.15 -23.86
N GLN A 130 24.16 1.36 -22.56
CA GLN A 130 24.71 2.52 -21.83
C GLN A 130 26.22 2.38 -21.52
N ARG A 131 26.79 1.18 -21.63
CA ARG A 131 28.22 0.92 -21.39
C ARG A 131 29.08 0.95 -22.65
N ALA A 132 28.45 0.93 -23.83
CA ALA A 132 29.09 1.02 -25.15
C ALA A 132 29.34 2.48 -25.54
#